data_AF-A0A1G9RM24-F1
#
_entry.id   AF-A0A1G9RM24-F1
#
_cell.length_a   1.000
_cell.length_b   1.000
_cell.length_c   1.000
_cell.angle_alpha   90.00
_cell.angle_beta   90.00
_cell.angle_gamma   90.00
#
_symmetry.space_group_name_H-M   'P 1'
#
loop_
_entity.id
_entity.type
_entity.pdbx_description
1 polymer ?
#
loop_
_entity_poly.entity_id
_entity_poly.type
_entity_poly.pdbx_seq_one_letter_code
_entity_poly.pdbx_strand_id
1 'polypeptide(L)'
;MEYKPQNLMDRLKHETQLLHTRLENLPFFAALANGTLPLASYMNQLRAFATAFGTLEHAKTSLQEPAIRALLEVGESRFTHLLRDLGCFGDKMIPEIIGVKCHADAMAARIRLLGLEDPVALLGYVYVLQGTTLGNRVHLPDIQRICTVEKTGGDEFYTGYGDRTDEFWHVFASLMNSFGWGDETNERILTAAREAFCFLEDIHTALFPLPEADSMMFSATSINPEAGNHAVPSDKRELVAALTAGRLCREEFPYFEARYGDRGNRFTDSDAAWLATLAQLTPPLIISQTAWLGGVLASRGMPRITLERQLIYLYEELVKAVPDKQSDYSRLMEAVLWLKNERLRHISAETFDTLCHAFAAMTDGESGGRMKGTGLIIVSAVSDEKAGIAAAVASVESWLTDVERFSAKWCTAVRETIAQARSVAV
;
A
#
# COMPACT_ATOMS: atom_id res chain seq x y z
N MET A 1 24.19 41.99 16.68
CA MET A 1 24.49 41.78 15.25
C MET A 1 23.27 41.12 14.65
N GLU A 2 22.71 41.70 13.60
CA GLU A 2 21.58 41.15 12.84
C GLU A 2 22.05 39.90 12.11
N TYR A 3 21.36 38.76 12.26
CA TYR A 3 21.72 37.52 11.57
C TYR A 3 21.48 37.70 10.07
N LYS A 4 22.50 37.45 9.25
CA LYS A 4 22.38 37.47 7.79
C LYS A 4 22.65 36.06 7.25
N PRO A 5 21.64 35.34 6.75
CA PRO A 5 21.83 34.00 6.22
C PRO A 5 22.75 34.04 5.00
N GLN A 6 23.69 33.10 4.90
CA GLN A 6 24.66 33.04 3.79
C GLN A 6 24.10 32.31 2.57
N ASN A 7 23.13 31.42 2.78
CA ASN A 7 22.46 30.64 1.74
C ASN A 7 21.05 30.23 2.19
N LEU A 8 20.28 29.58 1.31
CA LEU A 8 18.91 29.15 1.59
C LEU A 8 18.83 28.17 2.77
N MET A 9 19.75 27.20 2.84
CA MET A 9 19.73 26.21 3.93
C MET A 9 19.98 26.85 5.31
N ASP A 10 20.92 27.80 5.40
CA ASP A 10 21.17 28.57 6.63
C ASP A 10 19.97 29.41 7.03
N ARG A 11 19.26 29.96 6.04
CA ARG A 11 18.03 30.70 6.26
C ARG A 11 16.93 29.81 6.79
N LEU A 12 16.65 28.69 6.12
CA LEU A 12 15.63 27.72 6.53
C LEU A 12 15.89 27.22 7.96
N LYS A 13 17.13 26.84 8.25
CA LYS A 13 17.52 26.35 9.59
C LYS A 13 17.29 27.41 10.68
N HIS A 14 17.68 28.65 10.45
CA HIS A 14 17.50 29.73 11.42
C HIS A 14 16.03 30.07 11.63
N GLU A 15 15.30 30.29 10.54
CA GLU A 15 13.91 30.76 10.55
C GLU A 15 12.90 29.71 11.04
N THR A 16 13.26 28.43 10.98
CA THR A 16 12.43 27.33 11.47
C THR A 16 12.86 26.79 12.84
N GLN A 17 13.92 27.34 13.45
CA GLN A 17 14.48 26.85 14.71
C GLN A 17 13.45 26.79 15.85
N LEU A 18 12.61 27.83 15.98
CA LEU A 18 11.58 27.87 17.02
C LEU A 18 10.49 26.81 16.78
N LEU A 19 10.13 26.54 15.52
CA LEU A 19 9.15 25.52 15.16
C LEU A 19 9.68 24.12 15.47
N HIS A 20 10.94 23.87 15.14
CA HIS A 20 11.63 22.62 15.50
C HIS A 20 11.64 22.40 17.02
N THR A 21 12.05 23.44 17.76
CA THR A 21 12.08 23.39 19.23
C THR A 21 10.70 23.12 19.81
N ARG A 22 9.65 23.75 19.26
CA ARG A 22 8.26 23.52 19.70
C ARG A 22 7.82 22.09 19.43
N LEU A 23 8.12 21.56 18.24
CA LEU A 23 7.80 20.18 17.86
C LEU A 23 8.46 19.17 18.81
N GLU A 24 9.76 19.31 19.08
CA GLU A 24 10.50 18.40 19.97
C GLU A 24 10.02 18.43 21.43
N ASN A 25 9.43 19.54 21.86
CA ASN A 25 8.88 19.69 23.21
C ASN A 25 7.45 19.16 23.36
N LEU A 26 6.85 18.59 22.30
CA LEU A 26 5.51 18.01 22.41
C LEU A 26 5.52 16.78 23.34
N PRO A 27 4.39 16.52 24.05
CA PRO A 27 4.24 15.36 24.92
C PRO A 27 4.58 14.02 24.28
N PHE A 28 4.37 13.89 22.96
CA PHE A 28 4.74 12.70 22.18
C PHE A 28 6.23 12.35 22.32
N PHE A 29 7.13 13.31 22.14
CA PHE A 29 8.58 13.05 22.17
C PHE A 29 9.07 12.79 23.60
N ALA A 30 8.47 13.46 24.59
CA ALA A 30 8.72 13.16 26.00
C ALA A 30 8.30 11.72 26.35
N ALA A 31 7.15 11.26 25.87
CA ALA A 31 6.69 9.88 26.07
C ALA A 31 7.58 8.86 25.33
N LEU A 32 8.06 9.21 24.13
CA LEU A 32 8.99 8.39 23.35
C LEU A 32 10.32 8.19 24.09
N ALA A 33 10.96 9.28 24.51
CA ALA A 33 12.23 9.25 25.23
C ALA A 33 12.13 8.48 26.55
N ASN A 34 11.00 8.61 27.26
CA ASN A 34 10.76 7.91 28.52
C ASN A 34 10.32 6.44 28.34
N GLY A 35 10.14 5.96 27.10
CA GLY A 35 9.69 4.59 26.82
C GLY A 35 8.24 4.33 27.23
N THR A 36 7.40 5.37 27.32
CA THR A 36 5.98 5.28 27.69
C THR A 36 5.04 5.53 26.51
N LEU A 37 5.57 5.73 25.30
CA LEU A 37 4.77 5.96 24.09
C LEU A 37 3.99 4.68 23.72
N PRO A 38 2.65 4.74 23.59
CA PRO A 38 1.86 3.59 23.16
C PRO A 38 2.21 3.17 21.73
N LEU A 39 2.20 1.86 21.46
CA LEU A 39 2.39 1.32 20.10
C LEU A 39 1.39 1.93 19.10
N ALA A 40 0.15 2.20 19.54
CA ALA A 40 -0.86 2.81 18.68
C ALA A 40 -0.46 4.21 18.21
N SER A 41 0.21 5.01 19.05
CA SER A 41 0.77 6.31 18.64
C SER A 41 1.88 6.09 17.62
N TYR A 42 2.79 5.14 17.84
CA TYR A 42 3.86 4.88 16.88
C TYR A 42 3.34 4.43 15.50
N MET A 43 2.45 3.44 15.46
CA MET A 43 1.87 2.95 14.20
C MET A 43 1.09 4.04 13.45
N ASN A 44 0.38 4.91 14.16
CA ASN A 44 -0.33 6.03 13.53
C ASN A 44 0.63 7.11 13.02
N GLN A 45 1.79 7.31 13.64
CA GLN A 45 2.86 8.16 13.09
C GLN A 45 3.37 7.61 11.76
N LEU A 46 3.69 6.31 11.71
CA LEU A 46 4.14 5.66 10.48
C LEU A 46 3.11 5.78 9.36
N ARG A 47 1.81 5.61 9.65
CA ARG A 47 0.73 5.79 8.66
C ARG A 47 0.64 7.23 8.15
N ALA A 48 0.67 8.22 9.06
CA ALA A 48 0.64 9.63 8.68
C ALA A 48 1.82 10.00 7.77
N PHE A 49 3.01 9.49 8.08
CA PHE A 49 4.20 9.68 7.27
C PHE A 49 4.15 8.89 5.96
N ALA A 50 3.58 7.69 5.94
CA ALA A 50 3.38 6.94 4.71
C ALA A 50 2.51 7.74 3.72
N THR A 51 1.45 8.38 4.21
CA THR A 51 0.60 9.29 3.42
C THR A 51 1.40 10.50 2.88
N ALA A 52 2.19 11.16 3.74
CA ALA A 52 2.96 12.35 3.35
C ALA A 52 4.10 12.02 2.37
N PHE A 53 4.97 11.06 2.69
CA PHE A 53 6.08 10.64 1.84
C PHE A 53 5.61 9.97 0.55
N GLY A 54 4.59 9.10 0.62
CA GLY A 54 4.00 8.49 -0.58
C GLY A 54 3.46 9.55 -1.55
N THR A 55 2.80 10.57 -1.03
CA THR A 55 2.30 11.69 -1.86
C THR A 55 3.44 12.51 -2.47
N LEU A 56 4.46 12.83 -1.67
CA LEU A 56 5.63 13.59 -2.13
C LEU A 56 6.42 12.81 -3.20
N GLU A 57 6.63 11.51 -2.97
CA GLU A 57 7.35 10.64 -3.89
C GLU A 57 6.56 10.40 -5.18
N HIS A 58 5.23 10.31 -5.12
CA HIS A 58 4.40 10.24 -6.31
C HIS A 58 4.45 11.54 -7.13
N ALA A 59 4.46 12.71 -6.46
CA ALA A 59 4.52 14.01 -7.14
C ALA A 59 5.76 14.13 -8.06
N LYS A 60 6.87 13.44 -7.74
CA LYS A 60 8.07 13.36 -8.59
C LYS A 60 7.75 12.98 -10.04
N THR A 61 6.79 12.07 -10.23
CA THR A 61 6.46 11.52 -11.55
C THR A 61 5.79 12.53 -12.49
N SER A 62 5.14 13.55 -11.94
CA SER A 62 4.47 14.62 -12.70
C SER A 62 5.34 15.86 -12.91
N LEU A 63 6.44 16.01 -12.16
CA LEU A 63 7.26 17.21 -12.19
C LEU A 63 8.11 17.29 -13.47
N GLN A 64 8.06 18.45 -14.14
CA GLN A 64 8.81 18.70 -15.38
C GLN A 64 10.23 19.22 -15.12
N GLU A 65 10.41 20.00 -14.05
CA GLU A 65 11.67 20.69 -13.73
C GLU A 65 12.76 19.72 -13.24
N PRO A 66 13.86 19.49 -14.00
CA PRO A 66 14.90 18.52 -13.63
C PRO A 66 15.59 18.82 -12.31
N ALA A 67 15.78 20.11 -11.98
CA ALA A 67 16.40 20.57 -10.74
C ALA A 67 15.62 20.13 -9.49
N ILE A 68 14.29 20.25 -9.54
CA ILE A 68 13.39 19.89 -8.44
C ILE A 68 13.30 18.37 -8.31
N ARG A 69 13.26 17.65 -9.44
CA ARG A 69 13.33 16.18 -9.43
C ARG A 69 14.61 15.67 -8.78
N ALA A 70 15.77 16.23 -9.13
CA ALA A 70 17.05 15.83 -8.55
C ALA A 70 17.07 15.98 -7.01
N LEU A 71 16.47 17.04 -6.47
CA LEU A 71 16.33 17.24 -5.02
C LEU A 71 15.44 16.18 -4.36
N LEU A 72 14.36 15.81 -5.04
CA LEU A 72 13.43 14.79 -4.59
C LEU A 72 14.02 13.38 -4.69
N GLU A 73 14.99 13.15 -5.57
CA GLU A 73 15.68 11.87 -5.76
C GLU A 73 16.87 11.65 -4.80
N VAL A 74 17.18 12.62 -3.93
CA VAL A 74 18.24 12.44 -2.94
C VAL A 74 17.84 11.39 -1.90
N GLY A 75 18.63 10.32 -1.83
CA GLY A 75 18.46 9.24 -0.87
C GLY A 75 17.51 8.13 -1.36
N GLU A 76 17.33 7.14 -0.51
CA GLU A 76 16.43 6.01 -0.76
C GLU A 76 14.96 6.40 -0.49
N SER A 77 14.02 5.60 -1.00
CA SER A 77 12.58 5.83 -0.80
C SER A 77 12.21 5.70 0.68
N ARG A 78 11.80 6.81 1.28
CA ARG A 78 11.33 6.87 2.67
C ARG A 78 9.97 6.20 2.80
N PHE A 79 9.14 6.31 1.76
CA PHE A 79 7.88 5.59 1.68
C PHE A 79 8.08 4.07 1.72
N THR A 80 9.13 3.54 1.08
CA THR A 80 9.44 2.11 1.12
C THR A 80 9.81 1.64 2.53
N HIS A 81 10.60 2.42 3.28
CA HIS A 81 10.89 2.11 4.70
C HIS A 81 9.61 2.09 5.54
N LEU A 82 8.72 3.07 5.35
CA LEU A 82 7.44 3.14 6.05
C LEU A 82 6.53 1.93 5.74
N LEU A 83 6.49 1.48 4.48
CA LEU A 83 5.74 0.28 4.10
C LEU A 83 6.28 -0.99 4.73
N ARG A 84 7.62 -1.13 4.82
CA ARG A 84 8.25 -2.26 5.49
C ARG A 84 7.97 -2.24 6.99
N ASP A 85 8.10 -1.08 7.61
CA ASP A 85 7.83 -0.93 9.04
C ASP A 85 6.38 -1.27 9.37
N LEU A 86 5.42 -0.75 8.60
CA LEU A 86 4.01 -1.08 8.77
C LEU A 86 3.73 -2.57 8.55
N GLY A 87 4.44 -3.22 7.64
CA GLY A 87 4.39 -4.67 7.43
C GLY A 87 4.81 -5.48 8.66
N CYS A 88 5.77 -4.99 9.44
CA CYS A 88 6.20 -5.62 10.70
C CYS A 88 5.11 -5.63 11.79
N PHE A 89 4.09 -4.78 11.68
CA PHE A 89 2.99 -4.67 12.64
C PHE A 89 1.62 -5.15 12.11
N GLY A 90 1.61 -5.80 10.93
CA GLY A 90 0.36 -6.15 10.23
C GLY A 90 -0.61 -7.02 11.04
N ASP A 91 -0.12 -7.84 11.98
CA ASP A 91 -0.93 -8.70 12.84
C ASP A 91 -1.59 -7.98 14.03
N LYS A 92 -1.09 -6.79 14.40
CA LYS A 92 -1.55 -6.05 15.59
C LYS A 92 -2.94 -5.45 15.40
N MET A 93 -3.30 -5.12 14.15
CA MET A 93 -4.61 -4.62 13.77
C MET A 93 -5.05 -3.44 14.67
N ILE A 94 -4.22 -2.40 14.68
CA ILE A 94 -4.47 -1.16 15.42
C ILE A 94 -5.28 -0.20 14.55
N PRO A 95 -6.42 0.34 15.04
CA PRO A 95 -7.18 1.35 14.32
C PRO A 95 -6.39 2.63 14.05
N GLU A 96 -6.79 3.36 13.02
CA GLU A 96 -6.29 4.72 12.79
C GLU A 96 -6.90 5.71 13.79
N ILE A 97 -6.10 6.70 14.20
CA ILE A 97 -6.58 7.87 14.92
C ILE A 97 -7.14 8.85 13.90
N ILE A 98 -8.43 9.18 14.00
CA ILE A 98 -9.14 10.00 13.00
C ILE A 98 -8.47 11.36 12.82
N GLY A 99 -8.15 12.05 13.93
CA GLY A 99 -7.49 13.37 13.88
C GLY A 99 -6.15 13.33 13.14
N VAL A 100 -5.31 12.32 13.43
CA VAL A 100 -4.02 12.11 12.77
C VAL A 100 -4.20 11.89 11.27
N LYS A 101 -5.16 11.04 10.88
CA LYS A 101 -5.48 10.79 9.48
C LYS A 101 -5.93 12.08 8.77
N CYS A 102 -6.81 12.86 9.39
CA CYS A 102 -7.29 14.13 8.83
C CYS A 102 -6.13 15.11 8.58
N HIS A 103 -5.20 15.26 9.53
CA HIS A 103 -4.03 16.13 9.35
C HIS A 103 -3.09 15.61 8.27
N ALA A 104 -2.86 14.29 8.20
CA ALA A 104 -2.04 13.68 7.15
C ALA A 104 -2.66 13.82 5.75
N ASP A 105 -3.97 13.62 5.62
CA ASP A 105 -4.72 13.82 4.37
C ASP A 105 -4.68 15.29 3.93
N ALA A 106 -4.80 16.23 4.87
CA ALA A 106 -4.70 17.67 4.59
C ALA A 106 -3.28 18.06 4.12
N MET A 107 -2.24 17.54 4.78
CA MET A 107 -0.85 17.73 4.37
C MET A 107 -0.62 17.17 2.96
N ALA A 108 -1.12 15.95 2.67
CA ALA A 108 -1.02 15.33 1.35
C ALA A 108 -1.78 16.11 0.27
N ALA A 109 -2.98 16.63 0.58
CA ALA A 109 -3.71 17.50 -0.34
C ALA A 109 -2.90 18.77 -0.66
N ARG A 110 -2.24 19.36 0.34
CA ARG A 110 -1.40 20.54 0.15
C ARG A 110 -0.15 20.25 -0.68
N ILE A 111 0.52 19.12 -0.45
CA ILE A 111 1.64 18.64 -1.28
C ILE A 111 1.22 18.51 -2.75
N ARG A 112 0.07 17.88 -3.03
CA ARG A 112 -0.45 17.74 -4.40
C ARG A 112 -0.73 19.10 -5.04
N LEU A 113 -1.35 20.02 -4.30
CA LEU A 113 -1.68 21.35 -4.79
C LEU A 113 -0.42 22.14 -5.14
N LEU A 114 0.58 22.15 -4.24
CA LEU A 114 1.88 22.77 -4.51
C LEU A 114 2.60 22.13 -5.69
N GLY A 115 2.56 20.79 -5.82
CA GLY A 115 3.15 20.10 -6.96
C GLY A 115 2.58 20.51 -8.32
N LEU A 116 1.35 21.04 -8.36
CA LEU A 116 0.69 21.53 -9.57
C LEU A 116 0.87 23.04 -9.78
N GLU A 117 0.68 23.83 -8.72
CA GLU A 117 0.61 25.30 -8.81
C GLU A 117 1.96 25.98 -8.59
N ASP A 118 2.79 25.45 -7.68
CA ASP A 118 4.08 26.02 -7.31
C ASP A 118 5.10 24.93 -6.89
N PRO A 119 5.65 24.21 -7.88
CA PRO A 119 6.62 23.14 -7.62
C PRO A 119 7.85 23.56 -6.83
N VAL A 120 8.24 24.84 -6.88
CA VAL A 120 9.41 25.33 -6.17
C VAL A 120 9.10 25.49 -4.68
N ALA A 121 7.92 26.01 -4.32
CA ALA A 121 7.51 26.08 -2.92
C ALA A 121 7.42 24.71 -2.25
N LEU A 122 7.12 23.64 -3.01
CA LEU A 122 7.12 22.26 -2.49
C LEU A 122 8.45 21.88 -1.83
N LEU A 123 9.58 22.48 -2.24
CA LEU A 123 10.89 22.25 -1.61
C LEU A 123 10.91 22.57 -0.11
N GLY A 124 10.00 23.42 0.39
CA GLY A 124 9.82 23.63 1.82
C GLY A 124 9.37 22.38 2.56
N TYR A 125 8.41 21.63 1.99
CA TYR A 125 7.99 20.34 2.52
C TYR A 125 9.09 19.29 2.41
N VAL A 126 9.82 19.29 1.29
CA VAL A 126 10.96 18.38 1.09
C VAL A 126 12.03 18.64 2.15
N TYR A 127 12.37 19.89 2.42
CA TYR A 127 13.31 20.27 3.47
C TYR A 127 12.91 19.73 4.84
N VAL A 128 11.65 19.95 5.25
CA VAL A 128 11.16 19.52 6.56
C VAL A 128 11.11 17.98 6.65
N LEU A 129 10.53 17.32 5.64
CA LEU A 129 10.39 15.87 5.64
C LEU A 129 11.74 15.16 5.51
N GLN A 130 12.68 15.65 4.69
CA GLN A 130 14.04 15.09 4.64
C GLN A 130 14.78 15.33 5.96
N GLY A 131 14.55 16.47 6.62
CA GLY A 131 15.10 16.78 7.94
C GLY A 131 14.71 15.77 9.03
N THR A 132 13.57 15.06 8.87
CA THR A 132 13.19 13.98 9.80
C THR A 132 14.26 12.90 9.92
N THR A 133 15.07 12.66 8.89
CA THR A 133 16.16 11.66 8.94
C THR A 133 17.21 11.97 10.01
N LEU A 134 17.47 13.25 10.26
CA LEU A 134 18.40 13.69 11.31
C LEU A 134 17.78 13.53 12.71
N GLY A 135 16.52 13.95 12.86
CA GLY A 135 15.79 13.81 14.13
C GLY A 135 15.53 12.35 14.51
N ASN A 136 15.22 11.52 13.53
CA ASN A 136 15.01 10.09 13.70
C ASN A 136 16.24 9.40 14.30
N ARG A 137 17.45 9.81 13.93
CA ARG A 137 18.70 9.24 14.50
C ARG A 137 18.80 9.46 16.01
N VAL A 138 18.28 10.58 16.52
CA VAL A 138 18.27 10.88 17.97
C VAL A 138 17.34 9.92 18.71
N HIS A 139 16.18 9.64 18.13
CA HIS A 139 15.15 8.79 18.73
C HIS A 139 15.19 7.32 18.31
N LEU A 140 16.14 6.92 17.45
CA LEU A 140 16.30 5.54 17.02
C LEU A 140 16.43 4.56 18.21
N PRO A 141 17.24 4.84 19.26
CA PRO A 141 17.30 3.97 20.43
C PRO A 141 15.97 3.85 21.18
N ASP A 142 15.12 4.89 21.13
CA ASP A 142 13.80 4.89 21.76
C ASP A 142 12.81 4.03 20.99
N ILE A 143 12.81 4.12 19.66
CA ILE A 143 11.97 3.26 18.80
C ILE A 143 12.43 1.80 18.86
N GLN A 144 13.74 1.55 18.86
CA GLN A 144 14.27 0.19 19.00
C GLN A 144 13.84 -0.47 20.31
N ARG A 145 13.65 0.31 21.38
CA ARG A 145 13.08 -0.17 22.63
C ARG A 145 11.64 -0.65 22.45
N ILE A 146 10.80 0.12 21.73
CA ILE A 146 9.43 -0.25 21.40
C ILE A 146 9.41 -1.53 20.54
N CYS A 147 10.19 -1.57 19.46
CA CYS A 147 10.29 -2.73 18.57
C CYS A 147 10.76 -4.00 19.30
N THR A 148 11.74 -3.86 20.20
CA THR A 148 12.23 -4.97 21.04
C THR A 148 11.13 -5.50 21.97
N VAL A 149 10.37 -4.61 22.62
CA VAL A 149 9.23 -4.99 23.48
C VAL A 149 8.17 -5.74 22.67
N GLU A 150 7.89 -5.26 21.47
CA GLU A 150 6.91 -5.85 20.55
C GLU A 150 7.42 -7.11 19.82
N LYS A 151 8.70 -7.46 20.00
CA LYS A 151 9.40 -8.57 19.32
C LYS A 151 9.22 -8.53 17.80
N THR A 152 9.32 -7.33 17.25
CA THR A 152 9.12 -7.06 15.83
C THR A 152 10.23 -6.14 15.31
N GLY A 153 10.33 -6.02 13.99
CA GLY A 153 11.11 -4.97 13.35
C GLY A 153 10.36 -3.64 13.42
N GLY A 154 10.44 -2.85 12.36
CA GLY A 154 9.64 -1.65 12.24
C GLY A 154 10.35 -0.37 12.65
N ASP A 155 11.67 -0.33 12.57
CA ASP A 155 12.52 0.84 12.82
C ASP A 155 13.32 1.29 11.57
N GLU A 156 13.01 0.78 10.37
CA GLU A 156 13.73 1.17 9.14
C GLU A 156 13.55 2.66 8.83
N PHE A 157 12.35 3.21 9.05
CA PHE A 157 12.12 4.63 8.92
C PHE A 157 12.98 5.42 9.92
N TYR A 158 13.13 4.98 11.16
CA TYR A 158 13.98 5.69 12.12
C TYR A 158 15.48 5.50 11.86
N THR A 159 15.86 4.37 11.26
CA THR A 159 17.23 4.07 10.85
C THR A 159 17.72 5.02 9.74
N GLY A 160 16.81 5.68 9.03
CA GLY A 160 17.19 6.71 8.08
C GLY A 160 17.82 6.07 6.83
N TYR A 161 19.02 6.49 6.49
CA TYR A 161 19.87 5.88 5.46
C TYR A 161 21.08 5.17 6.07
N GLY A 162 20.97 4.77 7.36
CA GLY A 162 22.07 4.25 8.16
C GLY A 162 23.23 5.24 8.25
N ASP A 163 24.45 4.73 8.09
CA ASP A 163 25.70 5.52 8.15
C ASP A 163 25.80 6.59 7.06
N ARG A 164 24.98 6.51 6.00
CA ARG A 164 24.96 7.46 4.88
C ARG A 164 23.98 8.62 5.09
N THR A 165 23.33 8.71 6.25
CA THR A 165 22.33 9.75 6.52
C THR A 165 22.92 11.16 6.39
N ASP A 166 24.09 11.38 6.99
CA ASP A 166 24.78 12.68 6.93
C ASP A 166 25.23 13.01 5.49
N GLU A 167 25.69 12.01 4.74
CA GLU A 167 26.08 12.14 3.32
C GLU A 167 24.90 12.63 2.47
N PHE A 168 23.75 11.96 2.53
CA PHE A 168 22.57 12.34 1.76
C PHE A 168 22.03 13.72 2.15
N TRP A 169 22.07 14.06 3.45
CA TRP A 169 21.71 15.40 3.89
C TRP A 169 22.65 16.47 3.32
N HIS A 170 23.96 16.22 3.30
CA HIS A 170 24.92 17.13 2.69
C HIS A 170 24.72 17.30 1.19
N VAL A 171 24.41 16.22 0.46
CA VAL A 171 24.08 16.28 -0.97
C VAL A 171 22.82 17.13 -1.19
N PHE A 172 21.75 16.86 -0.44
CA PHE A 172 20.52 17.63 -0.50
C PHE A 172 20.74 19.12 -0.23
N ALA A 173 21.44 19.46 0.86
CA ALA A 173 21.75 20.83 1.24
C ALA A 173 22.60 21.56 0.19
N SER A 174 23.59 20.86 -0.39
CA SER A 174 24.44 21.41 -1.44
C SER A 174 23.65 21.73 -2.70
N LEU A 175 22.74 20.83 -3.11
CA LEU A 175 21.85 21.06 -4.24
C LEU A 175 20.92 22.24 -3.99
N MET A 176 20.24 22.29 -2.84
CA MET A 176 19.34 23.39 -2.46
C MET A 176 20.02 24.76 -2.59
N ASN A 177 21.29 24.86 -2.17
CA ASN A 177 22.07 26.08 -2.24
C ASN A 177 22.61 26.40 -3.65
N SER A 178 22.83 25.40 -4.50
CA SER A 178 23.44 25.56 -5.82
C SER A 178 22.56 26.29 -6.85
N PHE A 179 21.23 26.24 -6.66
CA PHE A 179 20.29 26.80 -7.64
C PHE A 179 20.16 28.32 -7.60
N GLY A 180 20.76 29.01 -6.61
CA GLY A 180 20.82 30.47 -6.59
C GLY A 180 19.45 31.16 -6.61
N TRP A 181 18.48 30.61 -5.87
CA TRP A 181 17.11 31.11 -5.82
C TRP A 181 17.04 32.58 -5.37
N GLY A 182 16.21 33.37 -6.06
CA GLY A 182 15.93 34.76 -5.67
C GLY A 182 15.15 34.86 -4.35
N ASP A 183 15.17 36.03 -3.71
CA ASP A 183 14.59 36.25 -2.38
C ASP A 183 13.09 35.90 -2.31
N GLU A 184 12.30 36.25 -3.33
CA GLU A 184 10.88 35.91 -3.40
C GLU A 184 10.65 34.39 -3.41
N THR A 185 11.49 33.65 -4.14
CA THR A 185 11.44 32.18 -4.16
C THR A 185 11.85 31.60 -2.81
N ASN A 186 12.87 32.17 -2.17
CA ASN A 186 13.28 31.77 -0.82
C ASN A 186 12.15 31.98 0.20
N GLU A 187 11.38 33.08 0.12
CA GLU A 187 10.21 33.30 0.98
C GLU A 187 9.13 32.23 0.77
N ARG A 188 8.84 31.86 -0.47
CA ARG A 188 7.82 30.85 -0.79
C ARG A 188 8.21 29.47 -0.25
N ILE A 189 9.47 29.06 -0.43
CA ILE A 189 10.02 27.83 0.15
C ILE A 189 9.94 27.87 1.67
N LEU A 190 10.33 28.98 2.30
CA LEU A 190 10.29 29.14 3.75
C LEU A 190 8.85 29.10 4.29
N THR A 191 7.90 29.74 3.60
CA THR A 191 6.48 29.71 3.96
C THR A 191 5.93 28.29 3.92
N ALA A 192 6.25 27.52 2.87
CA ALA A 192 5.87 26.11 2.77
C ALA A 192 6.55 25.24 3.83
N ALA A 193 7.80 25.53 4.20
CA ALA A 193 8.47 24.83 5.31
C ALA A 193 7.76 25.08 6.66
N ARG A 194 7.37 26.33 6.93
CA ARG A 194 6.59 26.67 8.15
C ARG A 194 5.24 25.95 8.17
N GLU A 195 4.55 25.90 7.03
CA GLU A 195 3.29 25.15 6.87
C GLU A 195 3.48 23.65 7.14
N ALA A 196 4.55 23.04 6.62
CA ALA A 196 4.88 21.64 6.88
C ALA A 196 5.14 21.37 8.37
N PHE A 197 5.83 22.27 9.08
CA PHE A 197 6.00 22.16 10.54
C PHE A 197 4.67 22.22 11.30
N CYS A 198 3.73 23.08 10.89
CA CYS A 198 2.41 23.11 11.50
C CYS A 198 1.67 21.78 11.34
N PHE A 199 1.72 21.17 10.15
CA PHE A 199 1.14 19.83 9.96
C PHE A 199 1.81 18.76 10.84
N LEU A 200 3.14 18.79 10.96
CA LEU A 200 3.84 17.86 11.86
C LEU A 200 3.43 18.07 13.32
N GLU A 201 3.29 19.31 13.77
CA GLU A 201 2.86 19.61 15.14
C GLU A 201 1.44 19.13 15.41
N ASP A 202 0.50 19.38 14.49
CA ASP A 202 -0.88 18.90 14.58
C ASP A 202 -0.94 17.36 14.63
N ILE A 203 -0.18 16.69 13.75
CA ILE A 203 -0.06 15.23 13.72
C ILE A 203 0.45 14.71 15.08
N HIS A 204 1.58 15.21 15.57
CA HIS A 204 2.17 14.72 16.83
C HIS A 204 1.33 15.05 18.06
N THR A 205 0.61 16.17 18.05
CA THR A 205 -0.36 16.53 19.10
C THR A 205 -1.53 15.55 19.11
N ALA A 206 -2.05 15.16 17.95
CA ALA A 206 -3.14 14.18 17.84
C ALA A 206 -2.67 12.73 18.15
N LEU A 207 -1.37 12.46 18.09
CA LEU A 207 -0.79 11.14 18.38
C LEU A 207 -0.68 10.86 19.87
N PHE A 208 -0.54 11.88 20.73
CA PHE A 208 -0.34 11.67 22.17
C PHE A 208 -0.77 12.88 23.03
N PRO A 209 -1.53 12.68 24.13
CA PRO A 209 -2.05 11.40 24.65
C PRO A 209 -3.03 10.75 23.67
N LEU A 210 -3.18 9.42 23.77
CA LEU A 210 -4.12 8.71 22.90
C LEU A 210 -5.55 9.26 23.10
N PRO A 211 -6.29 9.49 22.01
CA PRO A 211 -7.67 9.93 22.11
C PRO A 211 -8.60 8.80 22.57
N GLU A 212 -9.85 9.16 22.82
CA GLU A 212 -10.91 8.20 23.14
C GLU A 212 -11.15 7.23 21.97
N ALA A 213 -11.70 6.05 22.29
CA ALA A 213 -11.86 4.96 21.33
C ALA A 213 -12.83 5.29 20.18
N ASP A 214 -13.76 6.22 20.38
CA ASP A 214 -14.70 6.71 19.36
C ASP A 214 -14.02 7.58 18.29
N SER A 215 -12.83 8.11 18.60
CA SER A 215 -11.97 8.89 17.72
C SER A 215 -10.99 8.03 16.94
N MET A 216 -11.23 6.71 16.92
CA MET A 216 -10.40 5.71 16.26
C MET A 216 -11.24 4.81 15.35
N MET A 217 -10.72 4.46 14.18
CA MET A 217 -11.44 3.62 13.21
C MET A 217 -10.52 2.76 12.35
N PHE A 218 -11.03 1.62 11.86
CA PHE A 218 -10.38 0.92 10.77
C PHE A 218 -10.73 1.61 9.44
N SER A 219 -9.72 1.74 8.59
CA SER A 219 -9.84 2.30 7.24
C SER A 219 -9.06 1.43 6.25
N ALA A 220 -9.28 1.64 4.95
CA ALA A 220 -8.47 1.00 3.93
C ALA A 220 -6.97 1.30 4.10
N THR A 221 -6.61 2.54 4.43
CA THR A 221 -5.22 2.98 4.64
C THR A 221 -4.59 2.38 5.90
N SER A 222 -5.41 1.97 6.87
CA SER A 222 -4.93 1.28 8.07
C SER A 222 -4.38 -0.13 7.79
N ILE A 223 -4.80 -0.71 6.66
CA ILE A 223 -4.41 -2.04 6.16
C ILE A 223 -3.35 -1.91 5.06
N ASN A 224 -3.60 -1.02 4.10
CA ASN A 224 -2.77 -0.78 2.95
C ASN A 224 -2.63 0.73 2.73
N PRO A 225 -1.47 1.34 3.06
CA PRO A 225 -1.27 2.78 2.86
C PRO A 225 -1.40 3.25 1.40
N GLU A 226 -1.31 2.35 0.43
CA GLU A 226 -1.53 2.64 -0.99
C GLU A 226 -3.00 2.48 -1.43
N ALA A 227 -3.90 2.02 -0.56
CA ALA A 227 -5.31 1.84 -0.90
C ALA A 227 -6.04 3.20 -0.98
N GLY A 228 -7.09 3.21 -1.80
CA GLY A 228 -8.01 4.35 -1.87
C GLY A 228 -8.92 4.44 -0.65
N ASN A 229 -9.80 5.44 -0.64
CA ASN A 229 -10.81 5.56 0.42
C ASN A 229 -12.01 4.66 0.12
N HIS A 230 -12.00 3.43 0.64
CA HIS A 230 -13.14 2.51 0.57
C HIS A 230 -13.47 1.95 1.94
N ALA A 231 -14.70 1.43 2.07
CA ALA A 231 -15.17 0.85 3.31
C ALA A 231 -14.37 -0.41 3.68
N VAL A 232 -14.20 -0.61 4.99
CA VAL A 232 -13.69 -1.83 5.62
C VAL A 232 -14.55 -2.14 6.85
N PRO A 233 -14.59 -3.39 7.35
CA PRO A 233 -15.33 -3.74 8.55
C PRO A 233 -14.90 -2.91 9.76
N SER A 234 -15.86 -2.47 10.56
CA SER A 234 -15.61 -1.84 11.85
C SER A 234 -15.36 -2.88 12.96
N ASP A 235 -15.89 -4.10 12.82
CA ASP A 235 -15.60 -5.21 13.73
C ASP A 235 -14.21 -5.79 13.43
N LYS A 236 -13.32 -5.73 14.41
CA LYS A 236 -11.95 -6.28 14.32
C LYS A 236 -11.95 -7.76 13.92
N ARG A 237 -12.95 -8.55 14.32
CA ARG A 237 -13.04 -9.99 14.00
C ARG A 237 -13.31 -10.21 12.51
N GLU A 238 -14.23 -9.44 11.93
CA GLU A 238 -14.52 -9.47 10.49
C GLU A 238 -13.30 -9.06 9.68
N LEU A 239 -12.56 -8.06 10.18
CA LEU A 239 -11.35 -7.59 9.53
C LEU A 239 -10.23 -8.65 9.53
N VAL A 240 -9.97 -9.28 10.68
CA VAL A 240 -9.00 -10.39 10.78
C VAL A 240 -9.39 -11.58 9.91
N ALA A 241 -10.69 -11.90 9.83
CA ALA A 241 -11.21 -12.93 8.95
C ALA A 241 -10.95 -12.59 7.46
N ALA A 242 -11.18 -11.34 7.07
CA ALA A 242 -10.91 -10.89 5.70
C ALA A 242 -9.43 -10.99 5.31
N LEU A 243 -8.53 -10.55 6.18
CA LEU A 243 -7.08 -10.68 5.95
C LEU A 243 -6.63 -12.14 5.89
N THR A 244 -7.22 -13.00 6.73
CA THR A 244 -6.96 -14.44 6.70
C THR A 244 -7.42 -15.06 5.39
N ALA A 245 -8.60 -14.70 4.90
CA ALA A 245 -9.10 -15.15 3.59
C ALA A 245 -8.19 -14.70 2.44
N GLY A 246 -7.71 -13.45 2.48
CA GLY A 246 -6.70 -12.94 1.54
C GLY A 246 -5.44 -13.80 1.51
N ARG A 247 -4.89 -14.11 2.69
CA ARG A 247 -3.72 -14.99 2.82
C ARG A 247 -3.98 -16.39 2.27
N LEU A 248 -5.10 -17.02 2.62
CA LEU A 248 -5.46 -18.36 2.14
C LEU A 248 -5.57 -18.42 0.61
N CYS A 249 -6.14 -17.40 -0.01
CA CYS A 249 -6.21 -17.30 -1.46
C CYS A 249 -4.83 -17.19 -2.11
N ARG A 250 -3.92 -16.39 -1.52
CA ARG A 250 -2.52 -16.31 -1.99
C ARG A 250 -1.75 -17.62 -1.80
N GLU A 251 -2.00 -18.32 -0.71
CA GLU A 251 -1.45 -19.66 -0.48
C GLU A 251 -1.98 -20.69 -1.48
N GLU A 252 -3.22 -20.54 -1.96
CA GLU A 252 -3.78 -21.35 -3.06
C GLU A 252 -3.11 -21.05 -4.40
N PHE A 253 -2.82 -19.78 -4.69
CA PHE A 253 -2.21 -19.31 -5.94
C PHE A 253 -0.84 -18.60 -5.72
N PRO A 254 0.28 -19.35 -5.61
CA PRO A 254 1.62 -18.77 -5.51
C PRO A 254 1.99 -17.81 -6.64
N TYR A 255 1.27 -17.91 -7.77
CA TYR A 255 1.26 -16.94 -8.85
C TYR A 255 1.21 -15.47 -8.37
N PHE A 256 0.42 -15.18 -7.34
CA PHE A 256 0.26 -13.81 -6.84
C PHE A 256 1.53 -13.25 -6.21
N GLU A 257 2.16 -14.04 -5.36
CA GLU A 257 3.44 -13.66 -4.75
C GLU A 257 4.50 -13.47 -5.84
N ALA A 258 4.61 -14.44 -6.76
CA ALA A 258 5.59 -14.40 -7.82
C ALA A 258 5.43 -13.20 -8.77
N ARG A 259 4.19 -12.79 -9.06
CA ARG A 259 3.88 -11.72 -10.02
C ARG A 259 3.81 -10.33 -9.39
N TYR A 260 3.18 -10.20 -8.23
CA TYR A 260 2.81 -8.90 -7.65
C TYR A 260 3.55 -8.60 -6.33
N GLY A 261 4.15 -9.60 -5.70
CA GLY A 261 4.92 -9.49 -4.45
C GLY A 261 4.15 -8.79 -3.32
N ASP A 262 4.91 -8.19 -2.40
CA ASP A 262 4.38 -7.50 -1.23
C ASP A 262 3.33 -6.44 -1.54
N ARG A 263 3.48 -5.74 -2.68
CA ARG A 263 2.51 -4.74 -3.11
C ARG A 263 1.17 -5.39 -3.45
N GLY A 264 1.19 -6.49 -4.21
CA GLY A 264 -0.01 -7.27 -4.50
C GLY A 264 -0.68 -7.80 -3.23
N ASN A 265 0.11 -8.22 -2.25
CA ASN A 265 -0.38 -8.70 -0.97
C ASN A 265 -1.16 -7.63 -0.21
N ARG A 266 -0.64 -6.40 -0.13
CA ARG A 266 -1.33 -5.28 0.50
C ARG A 266 -2.66 -4.96 -0.18
N PHE A 267 -2.71 -4.99 -1.52
CA PHE A 267 -3.96 -4.77 -2.25
C PHE A 267 -4.96 -5.90 -2.04
N THR A 268 -4.50 -7.16 -2.02
CA THR A 268 -5.37 -8.31 -1.71
C THR A 268 -5.98 -8.18 -0.31
N ASP A 269 -5.19 -7.72 0.66
CA ASP A 269 -5.64 -7.52 2.04
C ASP A 269 -6.70 -6.41 2.14
N SER A 270 -6.48 -5.26 1.49
CA SER A 270 -7.48 -4.18 1.44
C SER A 270 -8.74 -4.55 0.65
N ASP A 271 -8.58 -5.26 -0.47
CA ASP A 271 -9.70 -5.71 -1.29
C ASP A 271 -10.53 -6.75 -0.56
N ALA A 272 -9.90 -7.69 0.17
CA ALA A 272 -10.59 -8.66 1.00
C ALA A 272 -11.42 -7.99 2.11
N ALA A 273 -10.85 -6.97 2.77
CA ALA A 273 -11.57 -6.18 3.76
C ALA A 273 -12.77 -5.46 3.12
N TRP A 274 -12.60 -4.86 1.94
CA TRP A 274 -13.70 -4.25 1.21
C TRP A 274 -14.80 -5.26 0.85
N LEU A 275 -14.43 -6.44 0.33
CA LEU A 275 -15.37 -7.51 -0.02
C LEU A 275 -16.23 -7.95 1.17
N ALA A 276 -15.67 -7.97 2.39
CA ALA A 276 -16.42 -8.30 3.60
C ALA A 276 -17.59 -7.33 3.85
N THR A 277 -17.42 -6.05 3.48
CA THR A 277 -18.48 -5.04 3.63
C THR A 277 -19.66 -5.28 2.69
N LEU A 278 -19.46 -5.99 1.58
CA LEU A 278 -20.50 -6.27 0.60
C LEU A 278 -21.61 -7.17 1.16
N ALA A 279 -21.36 -7.95 2.23
CA ALA A 279 -22.37 -8.79 2.87
C ALA A 279 -23.61 -8.00 3.36
N GLN A 280 -23.47 -6.70 3.57
CA GLN A 280 -24.55 -5.81 3.98
C GLN A 280 -25.44 -5.35 2.79
N LEU A 281 -25.01 -5.60 1.55
CA LEU A 281 -25.72 -5.19 0.35
C LEU A 281 -26.72 -6.25 -0.12
N THR A 282 -27.57 -5.87 -1.08
CA THR A 282 -28.49 -6.79 -1.76
C THR A 282 -27.75 -7.64 -2.80
N PRO A 283 -28.19 -8.87 -3.10
CA PRO A 283 -27.50 -9.74 -4.06
C PRO A 283 -27.19 -9.09 -5.43
N PRO A 284 -28.09 -8.31 -6.06
CA PRO A 284 -27.76 -7.62 -7.31
C PRO A 284 -26.60 -6.63 -7.19
N LEU A 285 -26.50 -5.92 -6.06
CA LEU A 285 -25.40 -4.99 -5.81
C LEU A 285 -24.10 -5.75 -5.53
N ILE A 286 -24.13 -6.84 -4.76
CA ILE A 286 -22.94 -7.69 -4.52
C ILE A 286 -22.40 -8.21 -5.86
N ILE A 287 -23.27 -8.73 -6.71
CA ILE A 287 -22.88 -9.23 -8.05
C ILE A 287 -22.30 -8.10 -8.89
N SER A 288 -22.93 -6.91 -8.92
CA SER A 288 -22.42 -5.77 -9.68
C SER A 288 -21.04 -5.30 -9.22
N GLN A 289 -20.81 -5.20 -7.90
CA GLN A 289 -19.51 -4.81 -7.33
C GLN A 289 -18.44 -5.86 -7.61
N THR A 290 -18.80 -7.14 -7.47
CA THR A 290 -17.90 -8.27 -7.75
C THR A 290 -17.55 -8.35 -9.24
N ALA A 291 -18.51 -8.09 -10.13
CA ALA A 291 -18.29 -8.06 -11.57
C ALA A 291 -17.33 -6.94 -11.97
N TRP A 292 -17.51 -5.75 -11.40
CA TRP A 292 -16.61 -4.62 -11.62
C TRP A 292 -15.19 -4.93 -11.16
N LEU A 293 -15.01 -5.36 -9.90
CA LEU A 293 -13.68 -5.70 -9.37
C LEU A 293 -13.05 -6.83 -10.20
N GLY A 294 -13.82 -7.88 -10.49
CA GLY A 294 -13.37 -9.00 -11.31
C GLY A 294 -12.88 -8.58 -12.69
N GLY A 295 -13.53 -7.63 -13.37
CA GLY A 295 -13.07 -7.07 -14.65
C GLY A 295 -11.79 -6.24 -14.53
N VAL A 296 -11.68 -5.42 -13.48
CA VAL A 296 -10.47 -4.62 -13.18
C VAL A 296 -9.27 -5.52 -12.93
N LEU A 297 -9.46 -6.59 -12.15
CA LEU A 297 -8.42 -7.56 -11.80
C LEU A 297 -8.04 -8.46 -12.99
N ALA A 298 -9.02 -9.01 -13.71
CA ALA A 298 -8.76 -9.91 -14.84
C ALA A 298 -7.98 -9.23 -15.97
N SER A 299 -8.32 -7.98 -16.30
CA SER A 299 -7.54 -7.19 -17.28
C SER A 299 -6.07 -6.93 -16.87
N ARG A 300 -5.76 -7.06 -15.58
CA ARG A 300 -4.41 -6.93 -15.00
C ARG A 300 -3.75 -8.27 -14.71
N GLY A 301 -4.34 -9.36 -15.20
CA GLY A 301 -3.78 -10.70 -15.11
C GLY A 301 -4.14 -11.45 -13.83
N MET A 302 -5.22 -11.05 -13.15
CA MET A 302 -5.83 -11.79 -12.03
C MET A 302 -7.22 -12.28 -12.44
N PRO A 303 -7.34 -13.44 -13.12
CA PRO A 303 -8.62 -13.93 -13.64
C PRO A 303 -9.66 -14.13 -12.54
N ARG A 304 -10.95 -14.02 -12.90
CA ARG A 304 -12.09 -14.00 -11.97
C ARG A 304 -12.22 -15.24 -11.07
N ILE A 305 -11.60 -16.37 -11.43
CA ILE A 305 -11.49 -17.55 -10.54
C ILE A 305 -10.84 -17.19 -9.20
N THR A 306 -9.89 -16.27 -9.20
CA THR A 306 -9.20 -15.89 -7.96
C THR A 306 -10.14 -15.14 -7.01
N LEU A 307 -11.02 -14.30 -7.55
CA LEU A 307 -12.08 -13.64 -6.80
C LEU A 307 -13.17 -14.62 -6.34
N GLU A 308 -13.48 -15.64 -7.17
CA GLU A 308 -14.39 -16.75 -6.80
C GLU A 308 -13.85 -17.48 -5.56
N ARG A 309 -12.56 -17.84 -5.56
CA ARG A 309 -11.90 -18.53 -4.44
C ARG A 309 -11.75 -17.62 -3.20
N GLN A 310 -11.39 -16.36 -3.39
CA GLN A 310 -11.30 -15.37 -2.33
C GLN A 310 -12.63 -15.23 -1.56
N LEU A 311 -13.75 -15.15 -2.27
CA LEU A 311 -15.08 -15.03 -1.66
C LEU A 311 -15.49 -16.29 -0.87
N ILE A 312 -15.07 -17.48 -1.32
CA ILE A 312 -15.29 -18.73 -0.58
C ILE A 312 -14.55 -18.69 0.76
N TYR A 313 -13.24 -18.41 0.75
CA TYR A 313 -12.47 -18.30 1.99
C TYR A 313 -12.98 -17.19 2.89
N LEU A 314 -13.42 -16.08 2.30
CA LEU A 314 -13.98 -14.96 3.05
C LEU A 314 -15.25 -15.36 3.79
N TYR A 315 -16.18 -16.05 3.12
CA TYR A 315 -17.39 -16.57 3.77
C TYR A 315 -17.03 -17.52 4.92
N GLU A 316 -16.14 -18.49 4.68
CA GLU A 316 -15.73 -19.48 5.69
C GLU A 316 -15.12 -18.82 6.94
N GLU A 317 -14.17 -17.89 6.75
CA GLU A 317 -13.51 -17.21 7.87
C GLU A 317 -14.42 -16.19 8.57
N LEU A 318 -15.33 -15.52 7.86
CA LEU A 318 -16.31 -14.63 8.48
C LEU A 318 -17.29 -15.40 9.36
N VAL A 319 -17.85 -16.52 8.87
CA VAL A 319 -18.76 -17.38 9.65
C VAL A 319 -18.06 -17.94 10.89
N LYS A 320 -16.80 -18.34 10.77
CA LYS A 320 -15.99 -18.81 11.89
C LYS A 320 -15.70 -17.72 12.92
N ALA A 321 -15.44 -16.49 12.47
CA ALA A 321 -15.08 -15.38 13.36
C ALA A 321 -16.30 -14.73 14.03
N VAL A 322 -17.44 -14.65 13.32
CA VAL A 322 -18.68 -14.02 13.80
C VAL A 322 -19.91 -14.85 13.38
N PRO A 323 -20.16 -16.00 14.03
CA PRO A 323 -21.22 -16.93 13.64
C PRO A 323 -22.62 -16.29 13.59
N ASP A 324 -22.90 -15.33 14.48
CA ASP A 324 -24.20 -14.65 14.59
C ASP A 324 -24.59 -13.88 13.32
N LYS A 325 -23.63 -13.54 12.45
CA LYS A 325 -23.86 -12.83 11.18
C LYS A 325 -23.86 -13.76 9.96
N GLN A 326 -23.87 -15.09 10.14
CA GLN A 326 -23.81 -16.06 9.05
C GLN A 326 -24.87 -15.82 7.96
N SER A 327 -26.09 -15.42 8.32
CA SER A 327 -27.17 -15.14 7.37
C SER A 327 -26.90 -13.93 6.47
N ASP A 328 -26.12 -12.95 6.95
CA ASP A 328 -25.69 -11.82 6.12
C ASP A 328 -24.54 -12.26 5.21
N TYR A 329 -23.58 -13.02 5.73
CA TYR A 329 -22.42 -13.51 4.96
C TYR A 329 -22.81 -14.48 3.85
N SER A 330 -23.88 -15.26 4.01
CA SER A 330 -24.33 -16.19 2.97
C SER A 330 -24.70 -15.49 1.66
N ARG A 331 -24.97 -14.17 1.68
CA ARG A 331 -25.21 -13.38 0.47
C ARG A 331 -23.97 -13.27 -0.42
N LEU A 332 -22.76 -13.39 0.13
CA LEU A 332 -21.53 -13.42 -0.67
C LEU A 332 -21.48 -14.65 -1.59
N MET A 333 -22.16 -15.75 -1.20
CA MET A 333 -22.22 -16.97 -2.01
C MET A 333 -23.01 -16.79 -3.31
N GLU A 334 -23.90 -15.80 -3.39
CA GLU A 334 -24.58 -15.45 -4.65
C GLU A 334 -23.57 -14.95 -5.70
N ALA A 335 -22.59 -14.16 -5.28
CA ALA A 335 -21.51 -13.71 -6.16
C ALA A 335 -20.54 -14.84 -6.53
N VAL A 336 -20.27 -15.78 -5.62
CA VAL A 336 -19.50 -17.01 -5.92
C VAL A 336 -20.20 -17.83 -7.00
N LEU A 337 -21.51 -18.07 -6.85
CA LEU A 337 -22.30 -18.81 -7.84
C LEU A 337 -22.32 -18.09 -9.19
N TRP A 338 -22.48 -16.76 -9.18
CA TRP A 338 -22.43 -15.96 -10.40
C TRP A 338 -21.05 -16.08 -11.10
N LEU A 339 -19.95 -15.87 -10.38
CA LEU A 339 -18.59 -15.99 -10.93
C LEU A 339 -18.32 -17.37 -11.52
N LYS A 340 -18.73 -18.43 -10.82
CA LYS A 340 -18.61 -19.81 -11.30
C LYS A 340 -19.40 -20.02 -12.59
N ASN A 341 -20.64 -19.53 -12.64
CA ASN A 341 -21.48 -19.64 -13.83
C ASN A 341 -20.90 -18.85 -15.01
N GLU A 342 -20.34 -17.67 -14.78
CA GLU A 342 -19.65 -16.88 -15.82
C GLU A 342 -18.43 -17.62 -16.36
N ARG A 343 -17.59 -18.19 -15.48
CA ARG A 343 -16.40 -18.94 -15.87
C ARG A 343 -16.73 -20.19 -16.70
N LEU A 344 -17.78 -20.92 -16.28
CA LEU A 344 -18.21 -22.16 -16.93
C LEU A 344 -19.17 -21.95 -18.11
N ARG A 345 -19.58 -20.71 -18.40
CA ARG A 345 -20.47 -20.39 -19.52
C ARG A 345 -19.84 -20.76 -20.87
N HIS A 346 -18.53 -20.51 -21.00
CA HIS A 346 -17.81 -20.63 -22.27
C HIS A 346 -17.04 -21.95 -22.39
N ILE A 347 -16.60 -22.53 -21.28
CA ILE A 347 -15.87 -23.80 -21.23
C ILE A 347 -16.55 -24.69 -20.19
N SER A 348 -17.03 -25.86 -20.59
CA SER A 348 -17.69 -26.80 -19.67
C SER A 348 -16.75 -27.25 -18.55
N ALA A 349 -17.29 -27.63 -17.38
CA ALA A 349 -16.48 -28.04 -16.24
C ALA A 349 -15.53 -29.21 -16.57
N GLU A 350 -16.01 -30.22 -17.30
CA GLU A 350 -15.20 -31.38 -17.72
C GLU A 350 -14.02 -30.99 -18.62
N THR A 351 -14.27 -30.13 -19.62
CA THR A 351 -13.22 -29.63 -20.52
C THR A 351 -12.26 -28.72 -19.75
N PHE A 352 -12.78 -27.87 -18.87
CA PHE A 352 -11.99 -26.98 -18.03
C PHE A 352 -10.99 -27.77 -17.17
N ASP A 353 -11.47 -28.80 -16.47
CA ASP A 353 -10.64 -29.67 -15.64
C ASP A 353 -9.63 -30.44 -16.49
N THR A 354 -10.04 -30.97 -17.64
CA THR A 354 -9.15 -31.69 -18.57
C THR A 354 -7.98 -30.81 -19.01
N LEU A 355 -8.24 -29.55 -19.38
CA LEU A 355 -7.20 -28.59 -19.77
C LEU A 355 -6.25 -28.27 -18.61
N CYS A 356 -6.78 -28.09 -17.41
CA CYS A 356 -5.96 -27.84 -16.22
C CYS A 356 -5.02 -29.02 -15.90
N HIS A 357 -5.52 -30.25 -15.97
CA HIS A 357 -4.70 -31.45 -15.74
C HIS A 357 -3.66 -31.67 -16.84
N ALA A 358 -4.02 -31.40 -18.10
CA ALA A 358 -3.09 -31.47 -19.22
C ALA A 358 -1.95 -30.46 -19.06
N PHE A 359 -2.25 -29.22 -18.68
CA PHE A 359 -1.23 -28.21 -18.41
C PHE A 359 -0.28 -28.64 -17.28
N ALA A 360 -0.83 -29.11 -16.15
CA ALA A 360 -0.04 -29.62 -15.04
C ALA A 360 0.88 -30.79 -15.46
N ALA A 361 0.41 -31.70 -16.31
CA ALA A 361 1.24 -32.80 -16.82
C ALA A 361 2.38 -32.30 -17.73
N MET A 362 2.13 -31.28 -18.55
CA MET A 362 3.14 -30.67 -19.43
C MET A 362 4.20 -29.86 -18.67
N THR A 363 3.87 -29.34 -17.48
CA THR A 363 4.75 -28.46 -16.69
C THR A 363 5.40 -29.18 -15.51
N ASP A 364 5.50 -30.51 -15.53
CA ASP A 364 6.05 -31.30 -14.41
C ASP A 364 5.32 -31.01 -13.07
N GLY A 365 3.99 -30.94 -13.15
CA GLY A 365 3.04 -30.76 -12.04
C GLY A 365 2.77 -29.32 -11.63
N GLU A 366 2.91 -28.33 -12.50
CA GLU A 366 3.16 -26.93 -12.11
C GLU A 366 4.47 -26.78 -11.34
N SER A 367 5.48 -27.41 -11.94
CA SER A 367 6.92 -27.45 -11.69
C SER A 367 7.32 -27.41 -10.21
N GLY A 368 6.87 -28.46 -9.52
CA GLY A 368 7.16 -28.75 -8.11
C GLY A 368 6.22 -28.06 -7.12
N GLY A 369 5.07 -27.54 -7.58
CA GLY A 369 4.09 -26.83 -6.75
C GLY A 369 4.36 -25.35 -6.53
N ARG A 370 5.52 -24.85 -7.00
CA ARG A 370 5.90 -23.43 -6.92
C ARG A 370 4.96 -22.49 -7.66
N MET A 371 4.27 -23.01 -8.68
CA MET A 371 3.29 -22.29 -9.48
C MET A 371 1.95 -23.04 -9.52
N LYS A 372 1.62 -23.77 -8.45
CA LYS A 372 0.37 -24.55 -8.38
C LYS A 372 -0.84 -23.65 -8.70
N GLY A 373 -1.83 -24.25 -9.36
CA GLY A 373 -3.03 -23.53 -9.77
C GLY A 373 -2.89 -22.67 -11.04
N THR A 374 -1.72 -22.61 -11.68
CA THR A 374 -1.56 -21.80 -12.90
C THR A 374 -2.44 -22.31 -14.07
N GLY A 375 -2.73 -23.61 -14.17
CA GLY A 375 -3.72 -24.12 -15.13
C GLY A 375 -5.11 -23.48 -14.95
N LEU A 376 -5.58 -23.35 -13.69
CA LEU A 376 -6.84 -22.67 -13.36
C LEU A 376 -6.79 -21.20 -13.80
N ILE A 377 -5.66 -20.51 -13.58
CA ILE A 377 -5.45 -19.12 -13.99
C ILE A 377 -5.55 -18.99 -15.52
N ILE A 378 -4.82 -19.82 -16.26
CA ILE A 378 -4.77 -19.74 -17.74
C ILE A 378 -6.14 -20.01 -18.36
N VAL A 379 -6.79 -21.12 -17.98
CA VAL A 379 -8.08 -21.50 -18.57
C VAL A 379 -9.17 -20.50 -18.17
N SER A 380 -9.14 -19.99 -16.93
CA SER A 380 -10.07 -18.92 -16.51
C SER A 380 -9.85 -17.62 -17.25
N ALA A 381 -8.61 -17.25 -17.57
CA ALA A 381 -8.32 -16.05 -18.35
C ALA A 381 -8.97 -16.11 -19.75
N VAL A 382 -9.03 -17.31 -20.35
CA VAL A 382 -9.74 -17.53 -21.63
C VAL A 382 -11.25 -17.41 -21.45
N SER A 383 -11.83 -17.97 -20.39
CA SER A 383 -13.25 -17.73 -20.06
C SER A 383 -13.56 -16.24 -19.86
N ASP A 384 -12.66 -15.49 -19.22
CA ASP A 384 -12.81 -14.05 -18.99
C ASP A 384 -12.71 -13.24 -20.29
N GLU A 385 -11.78 -13.59 -21.17
CA GLU A 385 -11.67 -12.99 -22.52
C GLU A 385 -12.96 -13.23 -23.33
N LYS A 386 -13.53 -14.44 -23.27
CA LYS A 386 -14.79 -14.78 -23.94
C LYS A 386 -16.01 -14.09 -23.34
N ALA A 387 -15.97 -13.79 -22.05
CA ALA A 387 -16.95 -12.95 -21.37
C ALA A 387 -16.78 -11.45 -21.68
N GLY A 388 -15.83 -11.06 -22.55
CA GLY A 388 -15.65 -9.69 -23.02
C GLY A 388 -14.65 -8.86 -22.21
N ILE A 389 -13.88 -9.47 -21.31
CA ILE A 389 -12.86 -8.75 -20.53
C ILE A 389 -11.60 -8.61 -21.39
N ALA A 390 -11.35 -7.38 -21.86
CA ALA A 390 -10.17 -7.07 -22.65
C ALA A 390 -8.87 -7.35 -21.90
N ALA A 391 -7.86 -7.82 -22.63
CA ALA A 391 -6.51 -8.13 -22.13
C ALA A 391 -6.41 -9.25 -21.07
N ALA A 392 -7.50 -9.96 -20.75
CA ALA A 392 -7.49 -11.03 -19.74
C ALA A 392 -6.42 -12.11 -20.04
N VAL A 393 -6.42 -12.67 -21.25
CA VAL A 393 -5.40 -13.65 -21.67
C VAL A 393 -4.04 -12.98 -21.89
N ALA A 394 -3.99 -11.86 -22.62
CA ALA A 394 -2.73 -11.20 -22.97
C ALA A 394 -1.88 -10.81 -21.74
N SER A 395 -2.54 -10.35 -20.66
CA SER A 395 -1.86 -9.99 -19.42
C SER A 395 -1.32 -11.21 -18.66
N VAL A 396 -2.03 -12.34 -18.69
CA VAL A 396 -1.56 -13.60 -18.09
C VAL A 396 -0.42 -14.21 -18.92
N GLU A 397 -0.62 -14.30 -20.24
CA GLU A 397 0.31 -14.90 -21.19
C GLU A 397 1.66 -14.18 -21.22
N SER A 398 1.64 -12.85 -21.31
CA SER A 398 2.88 -12.04 -21.37
C SER A 398 3.79 -12.29 -20.17
N TRP A 399 3.21 -12.42 -18.97
CA TRP A 399 3.99 -12.68 -17.75
C TRP A 399 4.45 -14.15 -17.66
N LEU A 400 3.55 -15.10 -17.96
CA LEU A 400 3.82 -16.54 -17.86
C LEU A 400 4.70 -17.09 -18.99
N THR A 401 4.95 -16.32 -20.04
CA THR A 401 5.80 -16.72 -21.18
C THR A 401 7.10 -15.95 -21.28
N ASP A 402 7.46 -15.16 -20.26
CA ASP A 402 8.75 -14.50 -20.18
C ASP A 402 9.87 -15.53 -19.98
N VAL A 403 10.78 -15.58 -20.97
CA VAL A 403 11.89 -16.53 -21.03
C VAL A 403 12.98 -16.27 -19.98
N GLU A 404 13.00 -15.08 -19.37
CA GLU A 404 13.86 -14.79 -18.23
C GLU A 404 13.35 -15.44 -16.93
N ARG A 405 12.05 -15.73 -16.86
CA ARG A 405 11.40 -16.33 -15.67
C ARG A 405 11.14 -17.82 -15.81
N PHE A 406 10.77 -18.26 -17.01
CA PHE A 406 10.27 -19.61 -17.25
C PHE A 406 11.04 -20.35 -18.34
N SER A 407 11.09 -21.67 -18.22
CA SER A 407 11.73 -22.52 -19.22
C SER A 407 10.98 -22.50 -20.56
N ALA A 408 11.67 -22.82 -21.66
CA ALA A 408 11.03 -22.94 -22.97
C ALA A 408 9.86 -23.94 -22.98
N LYS A 409 10.01 -25.07 -22.26
CA LYS A 409 8.95 -26.09 -22.10
C LYS A 409 7.69 -25.50 -21.44
N TRP A 410 7.86 -24.71 -20.38
CA TRP A 410 6.77 -24.00 -19.71
C TRP A 410 6.08 -23.02 -20.65
N CYS A 411 6.85 -22.15 -21.31
CA CYS A 411 6.28 -21.14 -22.21
C CYS A 411 5.47 -21.78 -23.36
N THR A 412 5.93 -22.92 -23.89
CA THR A 412 5.18 -23.70 -24.87
C THR A 412 3.88 -24.25 -24.29
N ALA A 413 3.93 -24.88 -23.11
CA ALA A 413 2.73 -25.41 -22.44
C ALA A 413 1.66 -24.33 -22.18
N VAL A 414 2.08 -23.11 -21.80
CA VAL A 414 1.16 -21.97 -21.61
C VAL A 414 0.44 -21.63 -22.91
N ARG A 415 1.19 -21.45 -24.00
CA ARG A 415 0.63 -21.09 -25.32
C ARG A 415 -0.28 -22.19 -25.87
N GLU A 416 0.12 -23.44 -25.73
CA GLU A 416 -0.69 -24.59 -26.16
C GLU A 416 -2.00 -24.68 -25.37
N THR A 417 -1.96 -24.50 -24.06
CA THR A 417 -3.16 -24.52 -23.20
C THR A 417 -4.11 -23.38 -23.55
N ILE A 418 -3.58 -22.17 -23.78
CA ILE A 418 -4.40 -21.03 -24.24
C ILE A 418 -5.05 -21.34 -25.60
N ALA A 419 -4.29 -21.89 -26.55
CA ALA A 419 -4.81 -22.21 -27.88
C ALA A 419 -5.91 -23.29 -27.82
N GLN A 420 -5.72 -24.33 -27.01
CA GLN A 420 -6.71 -25.39 -26.79
C GLN A 420 -7.95 -24.85 -26.08
N ALA A 421 -7.80 -24.06 -25.03
CA ALA A 421 -8.92 -23.43 -24.33
C ALA A 421 -9.73 -22.51 -25.26
N ARG A 422 -9.07 -21.74 -26.14
CA ARG A 422 -9.75 -20.88 -27.12
C ARG A 422 -10.51 -21.66 -28.18
N SER A 423 -10.02 -22.82 -28.59
CA SER A 423 -10.65 -23.64 -29.64
C SER A 423 -11.92 -24.34 -29.17
N VAL A 424 -12.02 -24.64 -27.87
CA VAL A 424 -13.19 -25.29 -27.26
C VAL A 424 -14.17 -24.29 -26.62
N ALA A 425 -13.77 -23.02 -26.46
CA ALA A 425 -14.60 -22.01 -25.83
C ALA A 425 -15.69 -21.47 -26.78
N VAL A 426 -16.95 -21.68 -26.41
CA VAL A 426 -18.16 -21.32 -27.18
C VAL A 426 -18.64 -19.91 -26.88
#